data_AF-A0A966MJ61-F1
#
_entry.id   AF-A0A966MJ61-F1
#
_cell.length_a   1.000
_cell.length_b   1.000
_cell.length_c   1.000
_cell.angle_alpha   90.00
_cell.angle_beta   90.00
_cell.angle_gamma   90.00
#
_symmetry.space_group_name_H-M   'P 1'
#
loop_
_entity.id
_entity.type
_entity.pdbx_description
1 polymer ?
#
loop_
_entity_poly.entity_id
_entity_poly.type
_entity_poly.pdbx_seq_one_letter_code
_entity_poly.pdbx_strand_id
1 'polypeptide(L)'
;MKLTGRTTLKTLAKASGVSVATASQVIRGVGRISEHTRKRVLSTAEKMNYIPDGRAISMRSGERPEIGMIIQELANPFNAEVVSGVSDCLERQGYFVSVLDSRNDIERQKRN
;
A
#
# COMPACT_ATOMS: atom_id res chain seq x y z
N MET A 1 13.48 26.55 -2.96
CA MET A 1 13.60 25.38 -2.06
C MET A 1 12.70 24.27 -2.63
N LYS A 2 13.27 23.26 -3.30
CA LYS A 2 12.51 22.18 -3.95
C LYS A 2 12.14 21.12 -2.89
N LEU A 3 10.85 20.94 -2.60
CA LEU A 3 10.36 19.81 -1.82
C LEU A 3 10.19 18.60 -2.75
N THR A 4 11.29 17.92 -3.07
CA THR A 4 11.34 16.66 -3.85
C THR A 4 11.15 15.43 -2.96
N GLY A 5 10.39 15.55 -1.87
CA GLY A 5 10.06 14.44 -0.99
C GLY A 5 8.58 14.10 -1.13
N ARG A 6 8.27 12.88 -1.59
CA ARG A 6 6.91 12.34 -1.69
C ARG A 6 6.12 12.66 -0.41
N THR A 7 4.99 13.34 -0.51
CA THR A 7 4.16 13.68 0.66
C THR A 7 3.74 12.38 1.36
N THR A 8 4.24 12.16 2.56
CA THR A 8 3.94 10.96 3.38
C THR A 8 2.86 11.26 4.42
N LEU A 9 2.28 10.21 4.99
CA LEU A 9 1.34 10.34 6.11
C LEU A 9 2.00 11.03 7.32
N LYS A 10 3.30 10.81 7.53
CA LYS A 10 4.08 11.45 8.61
C LYS A 10 4.21 12.95 8.41
N THR A 11 4.48 13.40 7.18
CA THR A 11 4.54 14.83 6.85
C THR A 11 3.17 15.48 6.93
N LEU A 12 2.10 14.78 6.52
CA LEU A 12 0.73 15.26 6.66
C LEU A 12 0.34 15.44 8.13
N ALA A 13 0.66 14.46 8.99
CA ALA A 13 0.38 14.53 10.43
C ALA A 13 1.06 15.73 11.08
N LYS A 14 2.36 15.94 10.77
CA LYS A 14 3.14 17.08 11.25
C LYS A 14 2.54 18.42 10.79
N ALA A 15 2.18 18.53 9.52
CA ALA A 15 1.59 19.76 8.97
C ALA A 15 0.19 20.06 9.53
N SER A 16 -0.58 19.01 9.87
CA SER A 16 -1.94 19.14 10.41
C SER A 16 -1.97 19.31 11.94
N GLY A 17 -0.82 19.22 12.62
CA GLY A 17 -0.70 19.32 14.07
C GLY A 17 -1.34 18.15 14.83
N VAL A 18 -1.31 16.94 14.27
CA VAL A 18 -1.92 15.74 14.88
C VAL A 18 -0.93 14.58 14.90
N SER A 19 -1.26 13.53 15.67
CA SER A 19 -0.48 12.28 15.64
C SER A 19 -0.63 11.56 14.30
N VAL A 20 0.34 10.71 13.94
CA VAL A 20 0.26 9.87 12.74
C VAL A 20 -0.96 8.94 12.79
N ALA A 21 -1.31 8.43 13.97
CA ALA A 21 -2.50 7.60 14.17
C ALA A 21 -3.79 8.37 13.88
N THR A 22 -3.90 9.60 14.37
CA THR A 22 -5.06 10.48 14.12
C THR A 22 -5.17 10.84 12.63
N ALA A 23 -4.07 11.19 11.98
CA ALA A 23 -4.06 11.43 10.53
C ALA A 23 -4.48 10.18 9.74
N SER A 24 -3.99 8.99 10.14
CA SER A 24 -4.40 7.70 9.54
C SER A 24 -5.91 7.47 9.67
N GLN A 25 -6.46 7.68 10.86
CA GLN A 25 -7.89 7.53 11.14
C GLN A 25 -8.75 8.50 10.30
N VAL A 26 -8.32 9.76 10.18
CA VAL A 26 -9.03 10.74 9.33
C VAL A 26 -9.00 10.32 7.86
N ILE A 27 -7.83 9.96 7.33
CA ILE A 27 -7.70 9.55 5.91
C ILE A 27 -8.50 8.28 5.62
N ARG A 28 -8.55 7.34 6.56
CA ARG A 28 -9.38 6.12 6.46
C ARG A 28 -10.87 6.36 6.74
N GLY A 29 -11.24 7.55 7.19
CA GLY A 29 -12.61 7.89 7.57
C GLY A 29 -13.12 7.23 8.86
N VAL A 30 -12.28 6.53 9.61
CA VAL A 30 -12.65 5.72 10.79
C VAL A 30 -12.40 6.44 12.12
N GLY A 31 -13.05 5.97 13.19
CA GLY A 31 -12.84 6.46 14.56
C GLY A 31 -13.64 7.71 14.93
N ARG A 32 -13.67 8.02 16.23
CA ARG A 32 -14.36 9.19 16.79
C ARG A 32 -13.43 10.40 16.85
N ILE A 33 -13.25 11.07 15.71
CA ILE A 33 -12.47 12.30 15.58
C ILE A 33 -13.41 13.50 15.42
N SER A 34 -13.13 14.60 16.10
CA SER A 34 -13.93 15.82 15.99
C SER A 34 -13.93 16.36 14.56
N GLU A 35 -15.07 16.89 14.12
CA GLU A 35 -15.23 17.47 12.78
C GLU A 35 -14.21 18.57 12.50
N HIS A 36 -13.86 19.36 13.51
CA HIS A 36 -12.82 20.38 13.39
C HIS A 36 -11.45 19.78 13.03
N THR A 37 -11.05 18.70 13.70
CA THR A 37 -9.78 18.01 13.41
C THR A 37 -9.81 17.32 12.05
N ARG A 38 -10.94 16.69 11.71
CA ARG A 38 -11.15 16.03 10.41
C ARG A 38 -10.98 17.03 9.25
N LYS A 39 -11.67 18.18 9.31
CA LYS A 39 -11.54 19.25 8.31
C LYS A 39 -10.12 19.79 8.20
N ARG A 40 -9.42 19.95 9.32
CA ARG A 40 -8.03 20.44 9.33
C ARG A 40 -7.09 19.48 8.60
N VAL A 41 -7.19 18.18 8.87
CA VAL A 41 -6.34 17.17 8.22
C VAL A 41 -6.67 17.06 6.72
N LEU A 42 -7.94 17.01 6.34
CA LEU A 42 -8.34 16.89 4.93
C LEU A 42 -7.91 18.10 4.09
N SER A 43 -8.16 19.32 4.59
CA SER A 43 -7.71 20.55 3.90
C SER A 43 -6.19 20.66 3.79
N THR A 44 -5.45 20.13 4.78
CA THR A 44 -3.99 20.07 4.70
C THR A 44 -3.53 19.03 3.68
N ALA A 45 -4.20 17.88 3.61
CA ALA A 45 -3.94 16.83 2.63
C ALA A 45 -4.12 17.35 1.19
N GLU A 46 -5.21 18.08 0.93
CA GLU A 46 -5.48 18.73 -0.37
C GLU A 46 -4.37 19.72 -0.74
N LYS A 47 -4.01 20.64 0.17
CA LYS A 47 -2.94 21.63 -0.05
C LYS A 47 -1.59 21.00 -0.35
N MET A 48 -1.33 19.82 0.20
CA MET A 48 -0.07 19.09 0.02
C MET A 48 -0.09 18.11 -1.16
N ASN A 49 -1.19 18.05 -1.92
CA ASN A 49 -1.44 17.00 -2.94
C ASN A 49 -1.14 15.60 -2.39
N TYR A 50 -1.57 15.33 -1.15
CA TYR A 50 -1.38 14.02 -0.54
C TYR A 50 -2.29 13.01 -1.22
N ILE A 51 -1.70 12.08 -1.96
CA ILE A 51 -2.40 10.93 -2.54
C ILE A 51 -2.17 9.75 -1.59
N PRO A 52 -3.22 9.22 -0.96
CA PRO A 52 -3.10 8.03 -0.14
C PRO A 52 -2.60 6.86 -1.00
N ASP A 53 -1.57 6.15 -0.53
CA ASP A 53 -1.13 4.93 -1.20
C ASP A 53 -2.16 3.82 -0.97
N GLY A 54 -3.02 3.61 -1.95
CA GLY A 54 -4.10 2.61 -1.90
C GLY A 54 -3.60 1.20 -1.59
N ARG A 55 -2.39 0.84 -2.02
CA ARG A 55 -1.77 -0.47 -1.72
C ARG A 55 -1.39 -0.56 -0.25
N ALA A 56 -0.75 0.49 0.28
CA ALA A 56 -0.38 0.55 1.69
C ALA A 56 -1.58 0.69 2.64
N ILE A 57 -2.74 1.13 2.13
CA ILE A 57 -4.00 1.22 2.86
C ILE A 57 -4.76 -0.10 2.81
N SER A 58 -4.83 -0.80 1.67
CA SER A 58 -5.45 -2.12 1.57
C SER A 58 -4.70 -3.16 2.42
N MET A 59 -3.36 -3.13 2.40
CA MET A 59 -2.52 -4.01 3.23
C MET A 59 -2.68 -3.74 4.73
N ARG A 60 -2.80 -2.47 5.17
CA ARG A 60 -2.95 -2.11 6.59
C ARG A 60 -4.39 -2.15 7.11
N SER A 61 -5.37 -2.03 6.23
CA SER A 61 -6.78 -2.14 6.60
C SER A 61 -7.23 -3.59 6.71
N GLY A 62 -6.50 -4.53 6.07
CA GLY A 62 -6.89 -5.93 5.99
C GLY A 62 -8.04 -6.17 5.00
N GLU A 63 -8.46 -5.15 4.22
CA GLU A 63 -9.58 -5.26 3.28
C GLU A 63 -9.25 -6.16 2.09
N ARG A 64 -7.97 -6.32 1.74
CA ARG A 64 -7.48 -7.32 0.78
C ARG A 64 -6.20 -7.96 1.30
N PRO A 65 -6.26 -9.15 1.91
CA PRO A 65 -5.06 -9.88 2.31
C PRO A 65 -4.15 -10.13 1.08
N GLU A 66 -2.84 -9.95 1.26
CA GLU A 66 -1.85 -10.13 0.20
C GLU A 66 -1.17 -11.50 0.31
N ILE A 67 -0.95 -12.15 -0.83
CA ILE A 67 -0.15 -13.37 -0.97
C ILE A 67 1.02 -13.08 -1.90
N GLY A 68 2.24 -13.25 -1.38
CA GLY A 68 3.47 -13.19 -2.16
C GLY A 68 3.82 -14.56 -2.75
N MET A 69 4.04 -14.62 -4.06
CA MET A 69 4.46 -15.81 -4.77
C MET A 69 5.86 -15.61 -5.35
N ILE A 70 6.83 -16.37 -4.84
CA ILE A 70 8.20 -16.36 -5.34
C ILE A 70 8.32 -17.42 -6.44
N ILE A 71 8.70 -17.00 -7.65
CA ILE A 71 8.89 -17.87 -8.81
C ILE A 71 10.35 -17.87 -9.25
N GLN A 72 10.77 -18.95 -9.91
CA GLN A 72 12.16 -19.10 -10.36
C GLN A 72 12.52 -18.10 -11.46
N GLU A 73 11.68 -17.97 -12.49
CA GLU A 73 11.91 -17.05 -13.60
C GLU A 73 10.58 -16.68 -14.27
N LEU A 74 10.28 -15.39 -14.37
CA LEU A 74 9.04 -14.91 -14.99
C LEU A 74 9.00 -15.14 -16.51
N ALA A 75 10.16 -15.15 -17.17
CA ALA A 75 10.27 -15.35 -18.61
C ALA A 75 9.98 -16.80 -19.06
N ASN A 76 9.92 -17.76 -18.13
CA ASN A 76 9.54 -19.13 -18.44
C ASN A 76 8.02 -19.23 -18.66
N PRO A 77 7.54 -19.64 -19.86
CA PRO A 77 6.11 -19.72 -20.16
C PRO A 77 5.30 -20.60 -19.20
N PHE A 78 5.90 -21.69 -18.69
CA PHE A 78 5.25 -22.55 -17.69
C PHE A 78 4.95 -21.79 -16.39
N ASN A 79 5.91 -21.00 -15.91
CA ASN A 79 5.72 -20.20 -14.70
C ASN A 79 4.65 -19.11 -14.92
N ALA A 80 4.63 -18.48 -16.10
CA ALA A 80 3.64 -17.46 -16.43
C ALA A 80 2.20 -18.03 -16.45
N GLU A 81 2.02 -19.23 -17.00
CA GLU A 81 0.72 -19.93 -17.00
C GLU A 81 0.25 -20.26 -15.58
N VAL A 82 1.15 -20.80 -14.75
CA VAL A 82 0.88 -21.07 -13.33
C VAL A 82 0.52 -19.78 -12.59
N VAL A 83 1.28 -18.70 -12.80
CA VAL A 83 1.02 -17.39 -12.18
C VAL A 83 -0.37 -16.89 -12.54
N SER A 84 -0.73 -16.95 -13.83
CA SER A 84 -2.04 -16.51 -14.30
C SER A 84 -3.17 -17.26 -13.59
N GLY A 85 -3.10 -18.60 -13.55
CA GLY A 85 -4.15 -19.41 -12.93
C GLY A 85 -4.27 -19.21 -11.41
N VAL A 86 -3.13 -19.06 -10.71
CA VAL A 86 -3.11 -18.78 -9.27
C VAL A 86 -3.67 -17.38 -8.98
N SER A 87 -3.25 -16.36 -9.73
CA SER A 87 -3.77 -15.00 -9.59
C SER A 87 -5.27 -14.94 -9.81
N ASP A 88 -5.80 -15.53 -10.88
CA ASP A 88 -7.23 -15.55 -11.16
C ASP A 88 -8.06 -16.23 -10.06
N CYS A 89 -7.50 -17.26 -9.41
CA CYS A 89 -8.15 -17.94 -8.30
C CYS A 89 -8.20 -17.05 -7.04
N LEU A 90 -7.06 -16.47 -6.68
CA LEU A 90 -6.90 -15.68 -5.46
C LEU A 90 -7.59 -14.32 -5.54
N GLU A 91 -7.55 -13.66 -6.70
CA GLU A 91 -8.24 -12.39 -6.91
C GLU A 91 -9.77 -12.54 -6.78
N ARG A 92 -10.34 -13.66 -7.27
CA ARG A 92 -11.77 -13.99 -7.08
C ARG A 92 -12.14 -14.19 -5.60
N GLN A 93 -11.18 -14.55 -4.77
CA GLN A 93 -11.35 -14.68 -3.31
C GLN A 93 -11.02 -13.37 -2.56
N GLY A 94 -10.73 -12.29 -3.27
CA GLY A 94 -10.45 -10.97 -2.67
C GLY A 94 -9.02 -10.77 -2.21
N TYR A 95 -8.10 -11.66 -2.57
CA TYR A 95 -6.68 -11.49 -2.29
C TYR A 95 -6.01 -10.59 -3.33
N PHE A 96 -4.93 -9.94 -2.90
CA PHE A 96 -3.97 -9.32 -3.80
C PHE A 96 -2.77 -10.25 -3.97
N VAL A 97 -2.28 -10.48 -5.19
CA VAL A 97 -1.13 -11.36 -5.46
C VAL A 97 0.06 -10.52 -5.89
N SER A 98 1.18 -10.67 -5.20
CA SER A 98 2.48 -10.14 -5.61
C SER A 98 3.38 -11.24 -6.14
N VAL A 99 3.93 -11.04 -7.33
CA VAL A 99 4.85 -12.01 -7.96
C VAL A 99 6.28 -11.51 -7.80
N LEU A 100 7.12 -12.33 -7.17
CA LEU A 100 8.52 -12.04 -6.95
C LEU A 100 9.37 -13.02 -7.77
N ASP A 101 9.93 -12.50 -8.83
CA ASP A 101 10.89 -13.24 -9.65
C ASP A 101 12.21 -13.41 -8.88
N SER A 102 12.71 -14.64 -8.74
CA SER A 102 14.00 -14.92 -8.11
C SER A 102 15.14 -15.04 -9.12
N ARG A 103 14.87 -15.15 -10.43
CA ARG A 103 15.87 -15.45 -11.49
C ARG A 103 16.79 -16.62 -11.15
N ASN A 104 16.26 -17.64 -10.49
CA ASN A 104 17.02 -18.81 -10.04
C ASN A 104 18.24 -18.46 -9.15
N ASP A 105 18.17 -17.31 -8.47
CA ASP A 105 19.20 -16.82 -7.56
C ASP A 105 18.72 -16.99 -6.11
N ILE A 106 19.46 -17.79 -5.34
CA ILE A 106 19.16 -18.11 -3.95
C ILE A 106 19.21 -16.87 -3.05
N GLU A 107 20.14 -15.95 -3.29
CA GLU A 107 20.28 -14.73 -2.48
C GLU A 107 19.15 -13.73 -2.81
N ARG A 108 18.67 -13.73 -4.06
CA ARG A 108 17.47 -12.98 -4.43
C ARG A 108 16.21 -13.60 -3.80
N GLN A 109 16.09 -14.92 -3.81
CA GLN A 109 14.98 -15.64 -3.19
C GLN A 109 14.88 -15.39 -1.68
N LYS A 110 16.01 -15.31 -0.96
CA LYS A 110 16.02 -15.00 0.49
C LYS A 110 15.63 -13.56 0.82
N ARG A 111 15.81 -12.63 -0.12
CA ARG A 111 15.55 -11.19 0.06
C ARG A 111 14.10 -10.81 -0.22
N ASN A 112 13.50 -11.52 -1.18
CA ASN A 112 12.10 -11.41 -1.57
C ASN A 112 11.19 -11.86 -0.44
#